data_AF-A0A7N6BUJ0-F1
#
_entry.id   AF-A0A7N6BUJ0-F1
#
_cell.length_a   1.000
_cell.length_b   1.000
_cell.length_c   1.000
_cell.angle_alpha   90.00
_cell.angle_beta   90.00
_cell.angle_gamma   90.00
#
_symmetry.space_group_name_H-M   'P 1'
#
loop_
_entity.id
_entity.type
_entity.pdbx_description
1 polymer ?
#
loop_
_entity_poly.entity_id
_entity_poly.type
_entity_poly.pdbx_seq_one_letter_code
_entity_poly.pdbx_strand_id
1 'polypeptide(L)'
;SELILLREVNDMRLHFLKNTQVTCNDGTVAGFYLKEFRGSRRWLLFLEGGWCCYSRETCDSRYQNIPRLMSSSGWPQTKRGTGILSSQAEENPHWHNANIVFIPYCSSDVWSGTGLAPTPPPRPRQGREKERDRNANGSKFLQILVCGVVVLFVDYLMSLFIIS
;
A
#
# COMPACT_ATOMS: atom_id res chain seq x y z
N SER A 1 -16.63 6.78 27.39
CA SER A 1 -15.38 6.23 27.94
C SER A 1 -15.21 4.77 27.55
N GLU A 2 -16.16 3.88 27.83
CA GLU A 2 -16.07 2.44 27.51
C GLU A 2 -16.11 2.10 26.01
N LEU A 3 -16.94 2.82 25.22
CA LEU A 3 -16.99 2.72 23.75
C LEU A 3 -15.69 3.14 23.04
N ILE A 4 -14.89 4.02 23.65
CA ILE A 4 -13.60 4.45 23.10
C ILE A 4 -12.55 3.38 23.36
N LEU A 5 -12.55 2.79 24.57
CA LEU A 5 -11.68 1.66 24.91
C LEU A 5 -11.99 0.44 24.05
N LEU A 6 -13.27 0.11 23.83
CA LEU A 6 -13.67 -0.98 22.92
C LEU A 6 -13.28 -0.71 21.46
N ARG A 7 -13.23 0.55 21.01
CA ARG A 7 -12.73 0.92 19.69
C ARG A 7 -11.21 0.74 19.58
N GLU A 8 -10.43 1.21 20.57
CA GLU A 8 -8.98 1.00 20.59
C GLU A 8 -8.57 -0.47 20.66
N VAL A 9 -9.32 -1.30 21.40
CA VAL A 9 -9.11 -2.76 21.45
C VAL A 9 -9.39 -3.40 20.11
N ASN A 10 -10.24 -2.79 19.28
CA ASN A 10 -10.66 -3.37 18.03
C ASN A 10 -9.89 -2.92 16.79
N ASP A 11 -9.14 -1.81 16.87
CA ASP A 11 -8.39 -1.30 15.74
C ASP A 11 -7.03 -2.01 15.58
N MET A 12 -6.56 -2.08 14.34
CA MET A 12 -5.20 -2.51 14.04
C MET A 12 -4.22 -1.38 14.37
N ARG A 13 -3.03 -1.72 14.85
CA ARG A 13 -1.99 -0.74 15.22
C ARG A 13 -0.89 -0.67 14.17
N LEU A 14 -0.39 0.53 13.91
CA LEU A 14 0.68 0.76 12.94
C LEU A 14 2.04 0.28 13.46
N HIS A 15 2.77 -0.44 12.61
CA HIS A 15 4.15 -0.86 12.82
C HIS A 15 4.99 -0.50 11.59
N PHE A 16 5.98 0.37 11.78
CA PHE A 16 6.99 0.63 10.74
C PHE A 16 7.98 -0.54 10.65
N LEU A 17 8.50 -0.77 9.44
CA LEU A 17 9.52 -1.78 9.22
C LEU A 17 10.82 -1.39 9.92
N LYS A 18 11.49 -2.39 10.52
CA LYS A 18 12.81 -2.20 11.13
C LYS A 18 13.89 -1.91 10.09
N ASN A 19 13.76 -2.49 8.90
CA ASN A 19 14.65 -2.19 7.78
C ASN A 19 14.20 -0.89 7.10
N THR A 20 14.88 0.20 7.41
CA THR A 20 14.58 1.54 6.88
C THR A 20 14.91 1.72 5.40
N GLN A 21 15.54 0.72 4.76
CA GLN A 21 15.76 0.72 3.30
C GLN A 21 14.51 0.28 2.51
N VAL A 22 13.47 -0.22 3.18
CA VAL A 22 12.19 -0.54 2.57
C VAL A 22 11.26 0.66 2.74
N THR A 23 11.09 1.42 1.67
CA THR A 23 10.45 2.74 1.72
C THR A 23 9.25 2.84 0.79
N CYS A 24 8.37 3.80 1.07
CA CYS A 24 7.38 4.31 0.14
C CYS A 24 8.05 5.12 -1.00
N ASN A 25 7.24 5.59 -1.96
CA ASN A 25 7.73 6.34 -3.12
C ASN A 25 8.53 7.60 -2.75
N ASP A 26 8.16 8.29 -1.68
CA ASP A 26 8.82 9.52 -1.22
C ASP A 26 10.04 9.27 -0.29
N GLY A 27 10.39 8.00 -0.07
CA GLY A 27 11.50 7.60 0.81
C GLY A 27 11.13 7.45 2.28
N THR A 28 9.87 7.69 2.68
CA THR A 28 9.42 7.41 4.05
C THR A 28 9.39 5.91 4.32
N VAL A 29 9.62 5.52 5.58
CA VAL A 29 9.71 4.10 5.96
C VAL A 29 8.34 3.45 5.78
N ALA A 30 8.30 2.31 5.07
CA ALA A 30 7.08 1.55 4.90
C ALA A 30 6.69 0.81 6.19
N GLY A 31 5.47 0.30 6.26
CA GLY A 31 4.93 -0.34 7.45
C GLY A 31 3.65 -1.10 7.17
N PHE A 32 3.06 -1.65 8.22
CA PHE A 32 1.81 -2.39 8.18
C PHE A 32 1.01 -2.15 9.46
N TYR A 33 -0.29 -2.39 9.39
CA TYR A 33 -1.16 -2.40 10.54
C TYR A 33 -1.39 -3.84 11.00
N LEU A 34 -1.33 -4.10 12.30
CA LEU A 34 -1.51 -5.43 12.89
C LEU A 34 -2.59 -5.43 13.95
N LYS A 35 -3.44 -6.46 13.92
CA LYS A 35 -4.26 -6.88 15.04
C LYS A 35 -4.07 -8.37 15.29
N GLU A 36 -3.61 -8.69 16.48
CA GLU A 36 -3.40 -10.09 16.89
C GLU A 36 -4.65 -10.63 17.60
N PHE A 37 -5.01 -11.86 17.28
CA PHE A 37 -5.98 -12.64 18.02
C PHE A 37 -5.27 -13.82 18.68
N ARG A 38 -4.91 -13.66 19.96
CA ARG A 38 -4.16 -14.68 20.71
C ARG A 38 -4.91 -16.02 20.69
N GLY A 39 -4.22 -17.08 20.30
CA GLY A 39 -4.78 -18.43 20.16
C GLY A 39 -5.30 -18.75 18.75
N SER A 40 -5.45 -17.75 17.86
CA SER A 40 -5.76 -18.01 16.46
C SER A 40 -4.51 -18.38 15.68
N ARG A 41 -4.60 -19.45 14.88
CA ARG A 41 -3.56 -19.87 13.93
C ARG A 41 -3.78 -19.32 12.52
N ARG A 42 -4.86 -18.55 12.32
CA ARG A 42 -5.23 -17.99 11.02
C ARG A 42 -4.64 -16.60 10.86
N TRP A 43 -4.14 -16.31 9.67
CA TRP A 43 -3.57 -15.03 9.29
C TRP A 43 -4.22 -14.53 8.01
N LEU A 44 -4.61 -13.26 8.02
CA LEU A 44 -5.16 -12.58 6.85
C LEU A 44 -4.27 -11.37 6.55
N LEU A 45 -3.58 -11.41 5.41
CA LEU A 45 -2.75 -10.33 4.92
C LEU A 45 -3.49 -9.63 3.78
N PHE A 46 -3.78 -8.34 3.96
CA PHE A 46 -4.51 -7.53 3.00
C PHE A 46 -3.59 -6.49 2.39
N LEU A 47 -3.48 -6.51 1.06
CA LEU A 47 -2.74 -5.53 0.28
C LEU A 47 -3.71 -4.44 -0.19
N GLU A 48 -3.50 -3.20 0.22
CA GLU A 48 -4.30 -2.08 -0.27
C GLU A 48 -4.10 -1.92 -1.80
N GLY A 49 -5.16 -1.53 -2.50
CA GLY A 49 -5.10 -1.15 -3.91
C GLY A 49 -4.90 0.36 -4.09
N GLY A 50 -5.14 0.84 -5.31
CA GLY A 50 -5.23 2.28 -5.58
C GLY A 50 -4.43 2.73 -6.80
N TRP A 51 -4.61 2.06 -7.94
CA TRP A 51 -3.92 2.39 -9.20
C TRP A 51 -2.39 2.39 -9.07
N CYS A 52 -1.68 3.03 -9.99
CA CYS A 52 -0.21 3.10 -10.01
C CYS A 52 0.23 4.26 -10.88
N CYS A 53 1.54 4.50 -10.95
CA CYS A 53 2.16 5.44 -11.88
C CYS A 53 3.33 4.76 -12.59
N TYR A 54 3.67 5.23 -13.80
CA TYR A 54 4.62 4.56 -14.70
C TYR A 54 5.58 5.53 -15.42
N SER A 55 5.45 6.82 -15.17
CA SER A 55 6.31 7.88 -15.70
C SER A 55 6.50 8.93 -14.63
N ARG A 56 7.55 9.76 -14.76
CA ARG A 56 7.82 10.83 -13.80
C ARG A 56 6.62 11.77 -13.68
N GLU A 57 6.03 12.14 -14.83
CA GLU A 57 4.90 13.06 -14.93
C GLU A 57 3.65 12.48 -14.23
N THR A 58 3.36 11.19 -14.45
CA THR A 58 2.22 10.53 -13.80
C THR A 58 2.44 10.30 -12.31
N CYS A 59 3.68 10.06 -11.87
CA CYS A 59 4.00 9.94 -10.45
C CYS A 59 3.98 11.30 -9.72
N ASP A 60 4.48 12.36 -10.35
CA ASP A 60 4.44 13.73 -9.80
C ASP A 60 2.98 14.20 -9.64
N SER A 61 2.14 13.95 -10.66
CA SER A 61 0.70 14.22 -10.59
C SER A 61 0.03 13.41 -9.48
N ARG A 62 0.36 12.12 -9.34
CA ARG A 62 -0.16 11.27 -8.26
C ARG A 62 0.23 11.76 -6.88
N TYR A 63 1.48 12.22 -6.70
CA TYR A 63 1.96 12.71 -5.41
C TYR A 63 1.20 13.98 -4.96
N GLN A 64 0.90 14.87 -5.91
CA GLN A 64 0.12 16.09 -5.65
C GLN A 64 -1.35 15.80 -5.30
N ASN A 65 -1.96 14.83 -6.00
CA ASN A 65 -3.40 14.58 -5.86
C ASN A 65 -3.74 13.54 -4.77
N ILE A 66 -2.90 12.52 -4.57
CA ILE A 66 -3.18 11.38 -3.67
C ILE A 66 -1.90 11.00 -2.87
N PRO A 67 -1.33 11.90 -2.07
CA PRO A 67 -0.06 11.68 -1.36
C PRO A 67 -0.10 10.48 -0.40
N ARG A 68 -1.28 10.14 0.14
CA ARG A 68 -1.47 8.98 1.04
C ARG A 68 -1.07 7.63 0.42
N LEU A 69 -1.04 7.53 -0.91
CA LEU A 69 -0.66 6.33 -1.65
C LEU A 69 0.79 6.38 -2.15
N MET A 70 1.58 7.32 -1.65
CA MET A 70 3.00 7.52 -2.02
C MET A 70 3.89 7.82 -0.81
N SER A 71 3.30 8.08 0.37
CA SER A 71 3.98 8.44 1.60
C SER A 71 3.35 7.76 2.80
N SER A 72 4.16 7.37 3.78
CA SER A 72 3.69 6.92 5.09
C SER A 72 3.59 8.04 6.14
N SER A 73 4.03 9.26 5.82
CA SER A 73 4.06 10.39 6.77
C SER A 73 2.70 10.74 7.37
N GLY A 74 1.63 10.48 6.62
CA GLY A 74 0.25 10.79 7.02
C GLY A 74 -0.52 9.62 7.65
N TRP A 75 0.13 8.48 7.92
CA TRP A 75 -0.57 7.30 8.40
C TRP A 75 -1.01 7.44 9.87
N PRO A 76 -2.28 7.19 10.19
CA PRO A 76 -2.75 7.22 11.58
C PRO A 76 -2.14 6.06 12.38
N GLN A 77 -2.00 6.23 13.70
CA GLN A 77 -1.45 5.18 14.58
C GLN A 77 -2.32 3.93 14.65
N THR A 78 -3.62 4.08 14.41
CA THR A 78 -4.56 2.96 14.36
C THR A 78 -5.39 3.01 13.07
N LYS A 79 -5.87 1.84 12.66
CA LYS A 79 -6.77 1.69 11.52
C LYS A 79 -7.86 0.70 11.85
N ARG A 80 -9.11 1.13 11.70
CA ARG A 80 -10.27 0.25 11.85
C ARG A 80 -10.37 -0.72 10.67
N GLY A 81 -10.51 -2.01 10.98
CA GLY A 81 -10.83 -3.03 9.98
C GLY A 81 -12.31 -3.03 9.62
N THR A 82 -12.62 -3.28 8.36
CA THR A 82 -13.99 -3.37 7.81
C THR A 82 -14.09 -4.56 6.86
N GLY A 83 -15.30 -5.05 6.60
CA GLY A 83 -15.57 -6.24 5.79
C GLY A 83 -14.78 -7.44 6.30
N ILE A 84 -13.99 -8.07 5.43
CA ILE A 84 -13.17 -9.24 5.79
C ILE A 84 -12.07 -8.94 6.82
N LEU A 85 -11.75 -7.66 7.06
CA LEU A 85 -10.81 -7.21 8.09
C LEU A 85 -11.49 -6.84 9.41
N SER A 86 -12.82 -6.88 9.46
CA SER A 86 -13.55 -6.59 10.68
C SER A 86 -13.36 -7.72 11.69
N SER A 87 -13.28 -7.34 12.96
CA SER A 87 -13.29 -8.29 14.09
C SER A 87 -14.67 -8.47 14.70
N GLN A 88 -15.71 -7.89 14.11
CA GLN A 88 -17.09 -8.11 14.50
C GLN A 88 -17.61 -9.35 13.78
N ALA A 89 -18.18 -10.31 14.51
CA ALA A 89 -18.69 -11.54 13.93
C ALA A 89 -19.90 -11.27 13.02
N GLU A 90 -20.63 -10.18 13.29
CA GLU A 90 -21.77 -9.73 12.51
C GLU A 90 -21.36 -9.25 11.11
N GLU A 91 -20.18 -8.63 11.00
CA GLU A 91 -19.62 -8.12 9.74
C GLU A 91 -18.71 -9.15 9.05
N ASN A 92 -18.02 -9.99 9.83
CA ASN A 92 -17.08 -11.00 9.36
C ASN A 92 -17.31 -12.37 10.05
N PRO A 93 -18.36 -13.11 9.65
CA PRO A 93 -18.77 -14.33 10.35
C PRO A 93 -17.68 -15.40 10.45
N HIS A 94 -16.83 -15.51 9.43
CA HIS A 94 -15.88 -16.61 9.32
C HIS A 94 -14.46 -16.28 9.79
N TRP A 95 -14.04 -15.01 9.70
CA TRP A 95 -12.64 -14.60 9.89
C TRP A 95 -12.43 -13.53 10.99
N HIS A 96 -13.47 -13.13 11.72
CA HIS A 96 -13.38 -12.08 12.74
C HIS A 96 -12.33 -12.34 13.85
N ASN A 97 -11.97 -13.61 14.09
CA ASN A 97 -10.98 -14.04 15.07
C ASN A 97 -9.64 -14.47 14.43
N ALA A 98 -9.34 -14.05 13.21
CA ALA A 98 -8.01 -14.22 12.61
C ALA A 98 -7.03 -13.14 13.12
N ASN A 99 -5.73 -13.39 12.98
CA ASN A 99 -4.72 -12.34 13.03
C ASN A 99 -4.79 -11.55 11.72
N ILE A 100 -4.83 -10.23 11.79
CA ILE A 100 -5.08 -9.37 10.63
C ILE A 100 -3.88 -8.45 10.42
N VAL A 101 -3.39 -8.44 9.18
CA VAL A 101 -2.34 -7.53 8.71
C VAL A 101 -2.89 -6.73 7.54
N PHE A 102 -2.94 -5.41 7.67
CA PHE A 102 -3.25 -4.51 6.56
C PHE A 102 -1.96 -3.80 6.12
N ILE A 103 -1.59 -3.95 4.86
CA ILE A 103 -0.37 -3.37 4.29
C ILE A 103 -0.82 -2.21 3.39
N PRO A 104 -0.64 -0.94 3.83
CA PRO A 104 -1.04 0.20 3.03
C PRO A 104 -0.18 0.31 1.76
N TYR A 105 -0.81 0.76 0.69
CA TYR A 105 -0.16 0.82 -0.60
C TYR A 105 0.49 2.19 -0.80
N CYS A 106 1.82 2.21 -0.77
CA CYS A 106 2.60 3.45 -0.92
C CYS A 106 3.73 3.38 -1.96
N SER A 107 3.75 2.32 -2.78
CA SER A 107 4.80 2.04 -3.77
C SER A 107 4.39 2.36 -5.21
N SER A 108 3.10 2.52 -5.49
CA SER A 108 2.56 2.90 -6.81
C SER A 108 2.97 1.96 -7.97
N ASP A 109 3.34 0.72 -7.67
CA ASP A 109 3.97 -0.25 -8.57
C ASP A 109 3.21 -1.58 -8.67
N VAL A 110 1.95 -1.62 -8.20
CA VAL A 110 1.12 -2.84 -8.18
C VAL A 110 1.80 -4.00 -7.45
N TRP A 111 2.59 -3.69 -6.40
CA TRP A 111 3.32 -4.68 -5.60
C TRP A 111 4.41 -5.46 -6.36
N SER A 112 4.90 -4.91 -7.48
CA SER A 112 5.88 -5.57 -8.35
C SER A 112 7.31 -5.01 -8.25
N GLY A 113 7.51 -3.89 -7.55
CA GLY A 113 8.80 -3.22 -7.48
C GLY A 113 9.86 -4.03 -6.72
N THR A 114 11.07 -4.00 -7.25
CA THR A 114 12.27 -4.65 -6.66
C THR A 114 13.46 -3.68 -6.54
N GLY A 115 13.25 -2.42 -6.90
CA GLY A 115 14.27 -1.37 -6.81
C GLY A 115 14.56 -0.99 -5.36
N LEU A 116 15.79 -0.54 -5.10
CA LEU A 116 16.15 0.05 -3.81
C LEU A 116 15.47 1.42 -3.65
N ALA A 117 15.29 1.83 -2.39
CA ALA A 117 14.80 3.16 -2.04
C ALA A 117 15.54 4.25 -2.84
N PRO A 118 14.84 5.29 -3.35
CA PRO A 118 15.50 6.41 -4.01
C PRO A 118 16.53 7.03 -3.08
N THR A 119 17.80 7.09 -3.48
CA THR A 119 18.78 7.89 -2.76
C THR A 119 18.31 9.35 -2.82
N PRO A 120 18.31 10.10 -1.69
CA PRO A 120 17.96 11.51 -1.72
C PRO A 120 18.80 12.21 -2.80
N PRO A 121 18.21 13.08 -3.63
CA PRO A 121 18.93 13.72 -4.71
C PRO A 121 20.18 14.42 -4.13
N PRO A 122 21.37 14.19 -4.70
CA PRO A 122 22.54 14.97 -4.32
C PRO A 122 22.22 16.46 -4.51
N ARG A 123 22.58 17.30 -3.52
CA ARG A 123 22.46 18.76 -3.64
C ARG A 123 22.99 19.21 -5.01
N PRO A 124 22.28 20.08 -5.73
CA PRO A 124 22.61 20.36 -7.12
C PRO A 124 24.01 20.96 -7.21
N ARG A 125 24.93 20.19 -7.81
CA ARG A 125 26.12 20.75 -8.45
C ARG A 125 25.80 20.84 -9.94
N GLN A 126 25.84 22.05 -10.48
CA GLN A 126 25.67 22.32 -11.91
C GLN A 126 26.61 21.43 -12.73
N GLY A 127 26.04 20.41 -13.37
CA GLY A 127 26.73 19.52 -14.29
C GLY A 127 25.70 18.71 -15.04
N ARG A 128 25.72 18.78 -16.37
CA ARG A 128 24.78 18.09 -17.28
C ARG A 128 24.78 16.59 -16.99
N GLU A 129 23.68 16.08 -16.43
CA GLU A 129 23.43 14.64 -16.35
C GLU A 129 23.08 14.12 -17.76
N LYS A 130 23.95 13.28 -18.32
CA LYS A 130 23.60 12.48 -19.50
C LYS A 130 22.66 11.39 -19.05
N GLU A 131 21.38 11.55 -19.38
CA GLU A 131 20.33 10.55 -19.22
C GLU A 131 20.77 9.25 -19.90
N ARG A 132 20.96 8.20 -19.10
CA ARG A 132 21.27 6.87 -19.60
C ARG A 132 19.95 6.22 -20.03
N ASP A 133 19.53 6.50 -21.26
CA ASP A 133 18.43 5.80 -21.93
C ASP A 133 18.77 4.32 -22.11
N ARG A 134 18.51 3.53 -21.07
CA ARG A 134 18.47 2.07 -21.13
C ARG A 134 17.04 1.67 -21.48
N ASN A 135 16.77 1.45 -22.76
CA ASN A 135 15.63 0.70 -23.29
C ASN A 135 14.30 0.85 -22.50
N ALA A 136 13.93 2.08 -22.15
CA ALA A 136 12.80 2.39 -21.27
C ALA A 136 11.44 2.09 -21.92
N ASN A 137 11.39 1.90 -23.24
CA ASN A 137 10.13 1.68 -23.97
C ASN A 137 9.49 0.32 -23.67
N GLY A 138 10.31 -0.74 -23.51
CA GLY A 138 9.79 -2.08 -23.16
C GLY A 138 9.26 -2.15 -21.72
N SER A 139 9.97 -1.53 -20.77
CA SER A 139 9.53 -1.45 -19.37
C SER A 139 8.28 -0.58 -19.22
N LYS A 140 8.23 0.59 -19.88
CA LYS A 140 7.06 1.49 -19.83
C LYS A 140 5.80 0.81 -20.39
N PHE A 141 5.89 0.13 -21.52
CA PHE A 141 4.74 -0.55 -22.11
C PHE A 141 4.22 -1.69 -21.22
N LEU A 142 5.12 -2.51 -20.66
CA LEU A 142 4.75 -3.54 -19.70
C LEU A 142 4.14 -2.94 -18.43
N GLN A 143 4.68 -1.84 -17.92
CA GLN A 143 4.13 -1.15 -16.73
C GLN A 143 2.76 -0.54 -16.99
N ILE A 144 2.52 0.01 -18.19
CA ILE A 144 1.20 0.49 -18.61
C ILE A 144 0.21 -0.67 -18.71
N LEU A 145 0.62 -1.81 -19.27
CA LEU A 145 -0.19 -3.03 -19.31
C LEU A 145 -0.49 -3.57 -17.91
N VAL A 146 0.49 -3.60 -17.01
CA VAL A 146 0.27 -4.04 -15.62
C VAL A 146 -0.67 -3.06 -14.91
N CYS A 147 -0.40 -1.76 -15.02
CA CYS A 147 -1.24 -0.72 -14.44
C CYS A 147 -2.66 -0.67 -14.98
N GLY A 148 -2.84 -0.93 -16.28
CA GLY A 148 -4.15 -0.92 -16.94
C GLY A 148 -4.85 -2.26 -16.77
N VAL A 149 -4.25 -3.35 -17.23
CA VAL A 149 -4.91 -4.67 -17.31
C VAL A 149 -5.06 -5.32 -15.95
N VAL A 150 -4.06 -5.29 -15.06
CA VAL A 150 -4.20 -5.93 -13.74
C VAL A 150 -5.22 -5.18 -12.89
N VAL A 151 -5.17 -3.85 -12.89
CA VAL A 151 -6.12 -3.03 -12.13
C VAL A 151 -7.53 -3.21 -12.67
N LEU A 152 -7.73 -3.11 -13.99
CA LEU A 152 -9.06 -3.29 -14.60
C LEU A 152 -9.60 -4.72 -14.42
N PHE A 153 -8.74 -5.74 -14.48
CA PHE A 153 -9.17 -7.13 -14.27
C PHE A 153 -9.56 -7.40 -12.82
N VAL A 154 -8.83 -6.85 -11.85
CA VAL A 154 -9.18 -6.95 -10.42
C VAL A 154 -10.47 -6.18 -10.13
N ASP A 155 -10.62 -4.97 -10.67
CA ASP A 155 -11.84 -4.16 -10.50
C ASP A 155 -13.06 -4.84 -11.16
N TYR A 156 -12.89 -5.44 -12.35
CA TYR A 156 -13.94 -6.18 -13.04
C TYR A 156 -14.35 -7.45 -12.29
N LEU A 157 -13.38 -8.25 -11.84
CA LEU A 157 -13.66 -9.44 -11.04
C LEU A 157 -14.30 -9.11 -9.70
N MET A 158 -13.83 -8.08 -8.99
CA MET A 158 -14.46 -7.63 -7.74
C MET A 158 -15.89 -7.14 -7.98
N SER A 159 -16.16 -6.45 -9.09
CA SER A 159 -17.52 -6.04 -9.46
C SER A 159 -18.42 -7.25 -9.73
N LEU A 160 -17.91 -8.29 -10.38
CA LEU A 160 -18.64 -9.55 -10.61
C LEU A 160 -18.93 -10.33 -9.32
N PHE A 161 -18.00 -10.34 -8.36
CA PHE A 161 -18.19 -10.96 -7.05
C PHE A 161 -19.18 -10.20 -6.14
N ILE A 162 -19.37 -8.90 -6.34
CA ILE A 162 -20.34 -8.09 -5.57
C ILE A 162 -21.77 -8.21 -6.15
N ILE A 163 -21.91 -8.55 -7.44
CA ILE A 163 -23.21 -8.66 -8.13
C ILE A 163 -23.78 -10.11 -8.08
N SER A 164 -23.00 -11.09 -7.61
CA SER A 164 -23.43 -12.49 -7.47
C SER A 164 -23.62 -12.91 -6.02
#